data_AF-A0A926PGH1-F1
#
_entry.id   AF-A0A926PGH1-F1
#
_cell.length_a   1.000
_cell.length_b   1.000
_cell.length_c   1.000
_cell.angle_alpha   90.00
_cell.angle_beta   90.00
_cell.angle_gamma   90.00
#
_symmetry.space_group_name_H-M   'P 1'
#
loop_
_entity.id
_entity.type
_entity.pdbx_description
1 polymer ?
#
loop_
_entity_poly.entity_id
_entity_poly.type
_entity_poly.pdbx_seq_one_letter_code
_entity_poly.pdbx_strand_id
1 'polypeptide(L)' 'MERTVSDQDGITWSCIEAFTGLSDETGHSGAAQVKGQEGAYWVVCTPSGGAQSVRLKLSGDWQNDYSDEALLQEIKEQSH' A
#
# COMPACT_ATOMS: atom_id res chain seq x y z
N MET A 1 7.12 5.48 -0.25
CA MET A 1 7.34 5.52 1.22
C MET A 1 6.69 4.28 1.85
N GLU A 2 7.25 3.67 2.89
CA GLU A 2 6.75 2.40 3.49
C GLU A 2 6.08 2.62 4.86
N ARG A 3 5.01 1.85 5.14
CA ARG A 3 4.33 1.78 6.45
C ARG A 3 4.07 0.32 6.80
N THR A 4 4.25 -0.01 8.07
CA THR A 4 4.00 -1.36 8.59
C THR A 4 2.82 -1.35 9.55
N VAL A 5 1.89 -2.28 9.37
CA VAL A 5 0.68 -2.44 10.21
C VAL A 5 0.54 -3.91 10.61
N SER A 6 0.03 -4.21 11.80
CA SER A 6 -0.15 -5.60 12.26
C SER A 6 -1.61 -5.89 12.51
N ASP A 7 -2.11 -7.01 12.00
CA ASP A 7 -3.48 -7.46 12.26
C ASP A 7 -3.61 -8.24 13.58
N GLN A 8 -4.85 -8.56 13.94
CA GLN A 8 -5.19 -9.29 15.16
C GLN A 8 -4.72 -10.75 15.16
N ASP A 9 -4.43 -11.30 13.99
CA ASP A 9 -3.90 -12.65 13.79
C ASP A 9 -2.37 -12.69 13.95
N GLY A 10 -1.74 -11.53 14.20
CA GLY A 10 -0.31 -11.38 14.38
C GLY A 10 0.46 -11.29 13.06
N ILE A 11 -0.22 -11.13 11.92
CA ILE A 11 0.41 -10.93 10.62
C ILE A 11 0.77 -9.45 10.50
N THR A 12 2.04 -9.20 10.23
CA THR A 12 2.56 -7.86 9.99
C THR A 12 2.58 -7.58 8.50
N TRP A 13 1.86 -6.58 8.06
CA TRP A 13 1.77 -6.14 6.67
C TRP A 13 2.68 -4.94 6.43
N SER A 14 3.61 -5.08 5.48
CA SER A 14 4.42 -3.97 4.99
C SER A 14 3.79 -3.41 3.72
N CYS A 15 3.23 -2.20 3.83
CA CYS A 15 2.58 -1.46 2.76
C CYS A 15 3.52 -0.40 2.19
N ILE A 16 3.74 -0.43 0.88
CA ILE A 16 4.60 0.51 0.17
C ILE A 16 3.92 0.94 -1.12
N GLU A 17 4.07 2.21 -1.52
CA GLU A 17 3.61 2.64 -2.83
C GLU A 17 4.26 1.78 -3.93
N ALA A 18 3.48 1.38 -4.93
CA ALA A 18 3.97 0.55 -6.02
C ALA A 18 5.12 1.25 -6.73
N PHE A 19 6.10 0.49 -7.22
CA PHE A 19 7.28 1.02 -7.93
C PHE A 19 8.24 1.87 -7.09
N THR A 20 8.02 1.97 -5.77
CA THR A 20 9.04 2.49 -4.85
C THR A 20 10.24 1.53 -4.85
N GLY A 21 11.44 2.02 -5.14
CA GLY A 21 12.68 1.21 -5.21
C GLY A 21 13.14 0.84 -6.63
N LEU A 22 12.41 1.20 -7.68
CA LEU A 22 12.97 1.26 -9.03
C LEU A 22 13.80 2.55 -9.13
N SER A 23 15.12 2.37 -9.11
CA SER A 23 16.12 3.44 -9.16
C SER A 23 16.15 4.12 -10.53
N ASP A 24 15.24 5.06 -10.78
CA ASP A 24 15.39 6.07 -11.83
C ASP A 24 14.70 7.37 -11.38
N GLU A 25 15.51 8.25 -10.79
CA GLU A 25 15.58 9.72 -10.86
C GLU A 25 14.42 10.62 -11.33
N THR A 26 13.15 10.19 -11.38
CA THR A 26 12.02 11.08 -11.69
C THR A 26 10.77 10.72 -10.87
N GLY A 27 10.67 11.31 -9.67
CA GLY A 27 9.42 11.46 -8.91
C GLY A 27 8.65 10.17 -8.62
N HIS A 28 9.07 9.43 -7.58
CA HIS A 28 8.47 8.17 -7.09
C HIS A 28 6.94 8.14 -7.04
N SER A 29 6.28 9.27 -6.78
CA SER A 29 4.83 9.36 -6.70
C SER A 29 4.14 9.17 -8.07
N GLY A 30 4.69 9.71 -9.17
CA GLY A 30 4.02 9.69 -10.48
C GLY A 30 3.82 8.29 -11.06
N ALA A 31 4.74 7.36 -10.81
CA ALA A 31 4.66 5.98 -11.29
C ALA A 31 3.65 5.13 -10.49
N ALA A 32 3.50 5.43 -9.19
CA ALA A 32 2.50 4.80 -8.35
C ALA A 32 1.09 5.36 -8.62
N GLN A 33 0.99 6.59 -9.15
CA GLN A 33 -0.30 7.23 -9.41
C GLN A 33 -1.16 6.39 -10.37
N VAL A 34 -2.44 6.25 -10.02
CA VAL A 34 -3.41 5.55 -10.84
C VAL A 34 -3.68 6.38 -12.09
N LYS A 35 -3.38 5.82 -13.26
CA LYS A 35 -3.61 6.48 -14.54
C LYS A 35 -5.07 6.92 -14.69
N GLY A 36 -5.29 8.22 -14.86
CA GLY A 36 -6.63 8.81 -15.02
C GLY A 36 -7.35 9.14 -13.71
N GLN A 37 -6.71 8.95 -12.55
CA GLN A 37 -7.25 9.34 -11.26
C GLN A 37 -6.18 10.11 -10.46
N GLU A 38 -6.19 11.44 -10.58
CA GLU A 38 -5.31 12.29 -9.79
C GLU A 38 -5.58 12.12 -8.29
N GLY A 39 -4.51 12.12 -7.50
CA GLY A 39 -4.58 11.93 -6.05
C GLY A 39 -4.80 10.49 -5.58
N ALA A 40 -4.80 9.51 -6.48
CA ALA A 40 -4.87 8.09 -6.11
C ALA A 40 -3.61 7.33 -6.53
N TYR A 41 -3.15 6.44 -5.65
CA TYR A 41 -1.88 5.74 -5.79
C TYR A 41 -2.07 4.25 -5.53
N TRP A 42 -1.34 3.46 -6.29
CA TRP A 42 -1.23 2.03 -6.06
C TRP A 42 -0.30 1.78 -4.88
N VAL A 43 -0.78 1.03 -3.90
CA VAL A 43 -0.01 0.60 -2.72
C VAL A 43 0.00 -0.91 -2.69
N VAL A 44 1.16 -1.51 -2.47
CA VAL A 44 1.35 -2.95 -2.35
C VAL A 44 1.58 -3.28 -0.89
N CYS A 45 0.73 -4.12 -0.31
CA CYS A 45 0.86 -4.60 1.05
C CYS A 45 1.27 -6.07 1.05
N THR A 46 2.38 -6.38 1.71
CA THR A 46 2.97 -7.72 1.76
C THR A 46 2.93 -8.26 3.19
N PRO A 47 2.37 -9.45 3.44
CA PRO A 47 2.29 -10.03 4.78
C PRO A 47 3.62 -10.67 5.21
N SER A 48 3.92 -10.58 6.50
CA SER A 48 5.05 -11.24 7.16
C SER A 48 4.79 -12.74 7.16
N GLY A 49 5.52 -13.47 6.33
CA GLY A 49 5.28 -14.89 6.08
C GLY A 49 5.31 -15.28 4.60
N GLY A 50 5.39 -14.30 3.70
CA GLY A 50 5.54 -14.55 2.26
C GLY A 50 4.27 -15.06 1.59
N ALA A 51 3.11 -14.86 2.24
CA ALA A 51 1.82 -15.06 1.59
C ALA A 51 1.59 -13.99 0.50
N GLN A 52 0.53 -14.15 -0.27
CA GLN A 52 0.24 -13.30 -1.44
C GLN A 52 0.15 -11.82 -1.05
N SER A 53 0.96 -10.97 -1.70
CA SER A 53 0.84 -9.53 -1.60
C SER A 53 -0.46 -9.05 -2.25
N VAL A 54 -1.11 -8.05 -1.66
CA VAL A 54 -2.29 -7.40 -2.24
C VAL A 54 -1.94 -6.02 -2.77
N ARG A 55 -2.70 -5.56 -3.77
CA ARG A 55 -2.55 -4.24 -4.37
C ARG A 55 -3.79 -3.41 -4.11
N LEU A 56 -3.62 -2.32 -3.37
CA LEU A 56 -4.66 -1.39 -2.98
C LEU A 56 -4.60 -0.11 -3.82
N LYS A 57 -5.74 0.54 -4.00
CA LYS A 57 -5.84 1.89 -4.57
C LYS A 57 -6.21 2.88 -3.47
N LEU A 58 -5.26 3.65 -2.98
CA LEU A 58 -5.45 4.57 -1.85
C LEU A 58 -5.24 6.04 -2.25
N SER A 59 -5.61 6.97 -1.38
CA SER A 59 -5.31 8.40 -1.56
C SER A 59 -3.80 8.67 -1.53
N GLY A 60 -3.34 9.81 -2.04
CA GLY A 60 -1.92 10.20 -1.98
C GLY A 60 -1.40 10.38 -0.55
N ASP A 61 -2.26 10.82 0.35
CA ASP A 61 -1.95 11.01 1.77
C ASP A 61 -2.38 9.81 2.62
N TRP A 62 -2.50 8.62 2.03
CA TRP A 62 -3.02 7.42 2.69
C TRP A 62 -2.34 7.09 4.03
N GLN A 63 -1.07 7.46 4.18
CA GLN A 63 -0.30 7.25 5.40
C GLN A 63 -0.84 8.05 6.59
N ASN A 64 -1.45 9.20 6.33
CA ASN A 64 -2.05 10.07 7.34
C ASN A 64 -3.56 9.90 7.41
N ASP A 65 -4.21 9.69 6.25
CA ASP A 65 -5.67 9.60 6.15
C ASP A 65 -6.23 8.28 6.69
N TYR A 66 -5.46 7.19 6.59
CA TYR A 66 -5.92 5.86 7.00
C TYR A 66 -5.33 5.48 8.36
N SER A 67 -6.19 5.03 9.26
CA SER A 67 -5.78 4.28 10.45
C SER A 67 -5.27 2.90 10.06
N ASP A 68 -4.54 2.25 10.97
CA ASP A 68 -4.08 0.87 10.76
C ASP A 68 -5.26 -0.07 10.53
N GLU A 69 -6.35 0.12 11.27
CA GLU A 69 -7.59 -0.66 11.14
C GLU A 69 -8.24 -0.49 9.77
N ALA A 70 -8.30 0.74 9.24
CA ALA A 70 -8.85 1.01 7.92
C ALA A 70 -7.98 0.39 6.81
N LEU A 71 -6.65 0.47 6.92
CA LEU A 71 -5.74 -0.20 5.97
C LEU A 71 -5.90 -1.71 5.99
N LEU A 72 -6.01 -2.31 7.17
CA LEU A 72 -6.22 -3.75 7.31
C LEU A 72 -7.55 -4.20 6.72
N GLN A 73 -8.58 -3.36 6.81
CA GLN A 73 -9.87 -3.65 6.16
C GLN A 73 -9.73 -3.69 4.63
N GLU A 74 -9.08 -2.68 4.03
CA GLU A 74 -8.82 -2.65 2.58
C GLU A 74 -7.99 -3.87 2.12
N ILE A 75 -6.99 -4.27 2.92
CA ILE A 75 -6.18 -5.48 2.67
C ILE A 75 -7.08 -6.72 2.63
N LYS A 76 -7.95 -6.91 3.63
CA LYS A 76 -8.87 -8.05 3.72
C LYS A 76 -9.87 -8.09 2.57
N GLU A 77 -10.36 -6.94 2.13
CA GLU A 77 -11.27 -6.83 0.98
C GLU A 77 -10.59 -7.25 -0.35
N GLN A 78 -9.27 -7.07 -0.47
CA GLN A 78 -8.50 -7.45 -1.67
C GLN A 78 -7.80 -8.81 -1.57
N SER A 79 -7.79 -9.46 -0.40
CA SER A 79 -7.15 -10.77 -0.18
C SER A 79 -8.08 -11.97 -0.37
N HIS A 80 -9.26 -11.78 -0.98
CA HIS A 80 -10.32 -12.77 -1.12
C HIS A 80 -10.12 -13.72 -2.32
#